data_AF-C9RKV3-F1
#
_entry.id   AF-C9RKV3-F1
#
_cell.length_a   1.000
_cell.length_b   1.000
_cell.length_c   1.000
_cell.angle_alpha   90.00
_cell.angle_beta   90.00
_cell.angle_gamma   90.00
#
_symmetry.space_group_name_H-M   'P 1'
#
loop_
_entity.id
_entity.type
_entity.pdbx_description
1 polymer ?
#
loop_
_entity_poly.entity_id
_entity_poly.type
_entity_poly.pdbx_seq_one_letter_code
_entity_poly.pdbx_strand_id
1 'polypeptide(L)'
;MKVSRFVSLFFGLGVAVMANAAPDPNFHIYLAFGQSNMEGQGDVGSQDKTVDERFQVLWAANNGFCSGKTKGKWATAVPPLAHCQGAKLGPTDYFGRTMVEKTDSKIKVGVIVVAVAGCSIQLFDKDGYANYARSQQSWMTQRINEYGGNPYGRLIEMAKKAQEDGVIKGIIFHQGETDAGDGQWPSKVKKVYDNIIKDLGLGNDVPFLAGEVLRSGSSKGANNNIAKLPQQSKNFYVVSSEGFNQALGDGQNVHFTSQEYRDFGKRYAEKMIEVLGDKIKPVAESSSSETPSSSSVESSSSVEESSSSVESSSSTTGGIVIPNAIYSVSVGKVHFEGDFLQVPISLAHSGFVNIRLYSALGTEVASVNRMLRAGSSDVLISKKMVPAGVYMMSVVTSSSHVVQRVNLR
;
A
#
# COMPACT_ATOMS: atom_id res chain seq x y z
N MET A 1 -50.36 -1.83 70.49
CA MET A 1 -49.15 -2.15 69.70
C MET A 1 -49.37 -1.68 68.27
N LYS A 2 -48.62 -0.66 67.81
CA LYS A 2 -48.68 -0.14 66.43
C LYS A 2 -47.73 -0.96 65.56
N VAL A 3 -48.26 -1.65 64.55
CA VAL A 3 -47.45 -2.37 63.55
C VAL A 3 -47.22 -1.43 62.38
N SER A 4 -45.96 -1.02 62.18
CA SER A 4 -45.51 -0.21 61.04
C SER A 4 -45.33 -1.11 59.82
N ARG A 5 -45.98 -0.77 58.70
CA ARG A 5 -45.74 -1.40 57.39
C ARG A 5 -44.59 -0.66 56.70
N PHE A 6 -43.43 -1.30 56.65
CA PHE A 6 -42.35 -0.89 55.74
C PHE A 6 -42.68 -1.37 54.33
N VAL A 7 -42.86 -0.42 53.40
CA VAL A 7 -42.89 -0.66 51.96
C VAL A 7 -41.44 -0.58 51.48
N SER A 8 -40.84 -1.73 51.18
CA SER A 8 -39.54 -1.78 50.49
C SER A 8 -39.74 -1.51 49.01
N LEU A 9 -39.35 -0.32 48.57
CA LEU A 9 -39.27 0.05 47.16
C LEU A 9 -38.01 -0.62 46.57
N PHE A 10 -38.18 -1.71 45.83
CA PHE A 10 -37.10 -2.30 45.04
C PHE A 10 -36.83 -1.40 43.82
N PHE A 11 -35.78 -0.59 43.88
CA PHE A 11 -35.23 0.10 42.72
C PHE A 11 -34.49 -0.94 41.86
N GLY A 12 -35.15 -1.39 40.78
CA GLY A 12 -34.53 -2.23 39.76
C GLY A 12 -33.47 -1.43 39.00
N LEU A 13 -32.20 -1.73 39.27
CA LEU A 13 -31.07 -1.18 38.53
C LEU A 13 -31.03 -1.86 37.15
N GLY A 14 -31.63 -1.23 36.14
CA GLY A 14 -31.55 -1.69 34.76
C GLY A 14 -30.10 -1.59 34.26
N VAL A 15 -29.46 -2.74 34.05
CA VAL A 15 -28.17 -2.81 33.34
C VAL A 15 -28.44 -2.45 31.88
N ALA A 16 -28.11 -1.23 31.49
CA ALA A 16 -28.09 -0.83 30.09
C ALA A 16 -26.94 -1.59 29.40
N VAL A 17 -27.27 -2.65 28.67
CA VAL A 17 -26.34 -3.29 27.73
C VAL A 17 -26.14 -2.30 26.60
N MET A 18 -25.03 -1.56 26.64
CA MET A 18 -24.56 -0.79 25.49
C MET A 18 -24.21 -1.81 24.40
N ALA A 19 -25.09 -1.95 23.41
CA ALA A 19 -24.78 -2.71 22.21
C ALA A 19 -23.69 -1.95 21.45
N ASN A 20 -22.45 -2.39 21.55
CA ASN A 20 -21.41 -1.91 20.63
C ASN A 20 -21.78 -2.40 19.23
N ALA A 21 -21.93 -1.46 18.30
CA ALA A 21 -22.12 -1.80 16.89
C ALA A 21 -20.94 -2.66 16.43
N ALA A 22 -21.22 -3.64 15.56
CA ALA A 22 -20.17 -4.42 14.96
C ALA A 22 -19.24 -3.51 14.13
N PRO A 23 -17.93 -3.84 14.03
CA PRO A 23 -17.00 -3.08 13.20
C PRO A 23 -17.49 -2.97 11.76
N ASP A 24 -17.32 -1.81 11.12
CA ASP A 24 -17.74 -1.61 9.74
C ASP A 24 -16.82 -2.41 8.79
N PRO A 25 -17.33 -3.43 8.08
CA PRO A 25 -16.50 -4.23 7.19
C PRO A 25 -15.96 -3.43 5.99
N ASN A 26 -16.58 -2.29 5.66
CA ASN A 26 -16.17 -1.37 4.60
C ASN A 26 -15.21 -0.27 5.09
N PHE A 27 -14.89 -0.24 6.39
CA PHE A 27 -13.80 0.59 6.90
C PHE A 27 -12.49 -0.22 6.93
N HIS A 28 -11.70 -0.05 5.88
CA HIS A 28 -10.44 -0.77 5.66
C HIS A 28 -9.28 -0.05 6.33
N ILE A 29 -8.64 -0.73 7.29
CA ILE A 29 -7.60 -0.16 8.14
C ILE A 29 -6.23 -0.75 7.79
N TYR A 30 -5.20 0.09 7.75
CA TYR A 30 -3.84 -0.29 7.44
C TYR A 30 -2.87 0.18 8.52
N LEU A 31 -1.99 -0.72 8.93
CA LEU A 31 -0.93 -0.40 9.89
C LEU A 31 0.30 0.08 9.13
N ALA A 32 0.86 1.21 9.53
CA ALA A 32 2.05 1.79 8.94
C ALA A 32 3.12 1.98 10.02
N PHE A 33 4.28 1.34 9.86
CA PHE A 33 5.38 1.51 10.81
C PHE A 33 6.76 1.44 10.18
N GLY A 34 7.75 1.98 10.88
CA GLY A 34 9.13 2.01 10.38
C GLY A 34 9.94 3.16 10.95
N GLN A 35 10.86 3.70 10.14
CA GLN A 35 11.76 4.77 10.55
C GLN A 35 11.47 6.10 9.82
N SER A 36 12.48 6.94 9.60
CA SER A 36 12.35 8.32 9.11
C SER A 36 11.63 8.47 7.77
N ASN A 37 11.82 7.54 6.83
CA ASN A 37 11.09 7.54 5.56
C ASN A 37 9.60 7.17 5.74
N MET A 38 9.23 6.32 6.72
CA MET A 38 7.82 6.09 7.09
C MET A 38 7.24 7.29 7.85
N GLU A 39 8.04 7.88 8.74
CA GLU A 39 7.68 9.10 9.50
C GLU A 39 7.41 10.28 8.56
N GLY A 40 8.14 10.34 7.45
CA GLY A 40 8.03 11.35 6.41
C GLY A 40 9.00 12.51 6.62
N GLN A 41 9.83 12.78 5.62
CA GLN A 41 10.80 13.89 5.62
C GLN A 41 10.57 14.90 4.48
N GLY A 42 9.63 14.63 3.58
CA GLY A 42 9.33 15.52 2.47
C GLY A 42 8.55 16.74 2.94
N ASP A 43 8.88 17.93 2.45
CA ASP A 43 8.09 19.13 2.73
C ASP A 43 6.65 18.97 2.25
N VAL A 44 5.72 19.44 3.10
CA VAL A 44 4.28 19.41 2.87
C VAL A 44 3.89 20.63 2.04
N GLY A 45 3.52 20.42 0.78
CA GLY A 45 3.03 21.46 -0.13
C GLY A 45 1.54 21.73 0.02
N SER A 46 1.03 22.73 -0.68
CA SER A 46 -0.40 23.07 -0.70
C SER A 46 -1.28 21.93 -1.22
N GLN A 47 -0.81 21.22 -2.26
CA GLN A 47 -1.49 20.04 -2.83
C GLN A 47 -1.70 18.91 -1.82
N ASP A 48 -0.87 18.85 -0.77
CA ASP A 48 -0.93 17.81 0.24
C ASP A 48 -1.94 18.16 1.36
N LYS A 49 -2.60 19.32 1.32
CA LYS A 49 -3.52 19.75 2.40
C LYS A 49 -5.00 19.42 2.16
N THR A 50 -5.38 19.18 0.91
CA THR A 50 -6.75 18.74 0.55
C THR A 50 -6.81 17.23 0.58
N VAL A 51 -7.70 16.66 1.40
CA VAL A 51 -7.81 15.21 1.63
C VAL A 51 -9.28 14.81 1.63
N ASP A 52 -9.60 13.73 0.91
CA ASP A 52 -10.93 13.11 0.91
C ASP A 52 -11.28 12.63 2.34
N GLU A 53 -12.50 12.91 2.81
CA GLU A 53 -12.95 12.57 4.15
C GLU A 53 -13.00 11.06 4.42
N ARG A 54 -13.05 10.22 3.38
CA ARG A 54 -12.93 8.77 3.53
C ARG A 54 -11.53 8.34 3.97
N PHE A 55 -10.51 9.18 3.78
CA PHE A 55 -9.15 8.89 4.25
C PHE A 55 -8.92 9.46 5.65
N GLN A 56 -8.88 8.57 6.63
CA GLN A 56 -8.74 8.89 8.05
C GLN A 56 -7.44 8.35 8.64
N VAL A 57 -6.90 9.06 9.62
CA VAL A 57 -5.79 8.60 10.47
C VAL A 57 -6.29 8.45 11.90
N LEU A 58 -6.05 7.28 12.51
CA LEU A 58 -6.22 7.10 13.94
C LEU A 58 -4.92 7.56 14.60
N TRP A 59 -4.98 8.70 15.28
CA TRP A 59 -3.76 9.34 15.78
C TRP A 59 -3.08 8.49 16.86
N ALA A 60 -1.84 8.08 16.60
CA ALA A 60 -1.11 7.18 17.47
C ALA A 60 -0.13 7.89 18.41
N ALA A 61 0.39 9.06 18.04
CA ALA A 61 1.28 9.83 18.89
C ALA A 61 0.54 10.42 20.10
N ASN A 62 1.29 10.78 21.13
CA ASN A 62 0.77 11.60 22.22
C ASN A 62 0.29 12.95 21.66
N ASN A 63 -0.66 13.58 22.35
CA ASN A 63 -1.28 14.83 21.89
C ASN A 63 -0.24 15.96 21.91
N GLY A 64 0.43 16.19 20.79
CA GLY A 64 1.20 17.39 20.51
C GLY A 64 0.32 18.40 19.77
N PHE A 65 0.51 19.68 20.06
CA PHE A 65 -0.28 20.83 19.59
C PHE A 65 -0.45 21.02 18.07
N CYS A 66 -0.04 20.08 17.22
CA CYS A 66 -0.19 20.19 15.77
C CYS A 66 -1.44 19.45 15.29
N SER A 67 -2.22 20.11 14.43
CA SER A 67 -3.28 19.52 13.60
C SER A 67 -4.59 19.10 14.26
N GLY A 68 -4.82 19.37 15.56
CA GLY A 68 -6.11 19.08 16.22
C GLY A 68 -6.41 17.58 16.39
N LYS A 69 -5.43 16.71 16.10
CA LYS A 69 -5.54 15.26 16.25
C LYS A 69 -5.32 14.86 17.70
N THR A 70 -6.05 13.83 18.15
CA THR A 70 -6.03 13.35 19.53
C THR A 70 -5.79 11.85 19.55
N LYS A 71 -4.91 11.36 20.42
CA LYS A 71 -4.54 9.96 20.56
C LYS A 71 -5.77 9.06 20.62
N GLY A 72 -5.82 8.07 19.73
CA GLY A 72 -6.93 7.15 19.62
C GLY A 72 -8.23 7.77 19.12
N LYS A 73 -8.20 8.94 18.45
CA LYS A 73 -9.34 9.47 17.70
C LYS A 73 -9.02 9.52 16.21
N TRP A 74 -10.01 9.20 15.40
CA TRP A 74 -9.95 9.38 13.95
C TRP A 74 -10.03 10.87 13.60
N ALA A 75 -9.29 11.25 12.56
CA ALA A 75 -9.37 12.56 11.93
C ALA A 75 -9.02 12.42 10.44
N THR A 76 -9.44 13.37 9.62
CA THR A 76 -9.00 13.43 8.21
C THR A 76 -7.47 13.41 8.14
N ALA A 77 -6.93 12.54 7.29
CA ALA A 77 -5.50 12.25 7.19
C ALA A 77 -4.72 13.34 6.46
N VAL A 78 -4.73 14.56 7.00
CA VAL A 78 -3.89 15.68 6.54
C VAL A 78 -2.49 15.54 7.15
N PRO A 79 -1.40 15.55 6.35
CA PRO A 79 -0.04 15.45 6.85
C PRO A 79 0.31 16.54 7.89
N PRO A 80 1.21 16.25 8.85
CA PRO A 80 1.88 14.96 9.05
C PRO A 80 0.98 13.90 9.69
N LEU A 81 1.28 12.63 9.41
CA LEU A 81 0.49 11.48 9.88
C LEU A 81 1.12 10.74 11.07
N ALA A 82 2.44 10.81 11.26
CA ALA A 82 3.15 10.05 12.30
C ALA A 82 3.10 10.72 13.68
N HIS A 83 3.53 11.99 13.79
CA HIS A 83 3.56 12.77 15.03
C HIS A 83 3.82 14.27 14.74
N CYS A 84 3.84 15.11 15.78
CA CYS A 84 4.08 16.55 15.64
C CYS A 84 5.54 17.00 15.75
N GLN A 85 6.45 16.13 16.18
CA GLN A 85 7.88 16.46 16.37
C GLN A 85 8.69 16.41 15.07
N GLY A 86 8.29 17.21 14.08
CA GLY A 86 9.03 17.35 12.82
C GLY A 86 8.83 16.24 11.79
N ALA A 87 7.83 15.36 11.99
CA ALA A 87 7.35 14.50 10.91
C ALA A 87 6.72 15.36 9.81
N LYS A 88 6.81 14.90 8.57
CA LYS A 88 6.30 15.62 7.40
C LYS A 88 5.53 14.70 6.46
N LEU A 89 5.67 14.89 5.14
CA LEU A 89 5.09 14.04 4.11
C LEU A 89 5.86 12.72 4.02
N GLY A 90 5.15 11.60 4.14
CA GLY A 90 5.67 10.25 3.98
C GLY A 90 4.88 9.44 2.95
N PRO A 91 5.22 8.15 2.73
CA PRO A 91 4.52 7.31 1.75
C PRO A 91 3.07 7.04 2.16
N THR A 92 2.75 7.04 3.45
CA THR A 92 1.39 6.77 3.95
C THR A 92 0.37 7.82 3.46
N ASP A 93 0.80 9.06 3.23
CA ASP A 93 -0.06 10.15 2.76
C ASP A 93 -0.68 9.84 1.40
N TYR A 94 0.13 9.36 0.46
CA TYR A 94 -0.34 9.03 -0.88
C TYR A 94 -0.77 7.57 -1.02
N PHE A 95 -0.34 6.70 -0.11
CA PHE A 95 -0.95 5.38 0.04
C PHE A 95 -2.46 5.52 0.27
N GLY A 96 -2.88 6.20 1.33
CA GLY A 96 -4.30 6.27 1.67
C GLY A 96 -5.14 7.03 0.64
N ARG A 97 -4.61 8.12 0.06
CA ARG A 97 -5.28 8.84 -1.04
C ARG A 97 -5.53 7.94 -2.25
N THR A 98 -4.51 7.19 -2.67
CA THR A 98 -4.64 6.30 -3.83
C THR A 98 -5.52 5.10 -3.50
N MET A 99 -5.52 4.59 -2.27
CA MET A 99 -6.50 3.58 -1.85
C MET A 99 -7.93 4.13 -1.99
N VAL A 100 -8.21 5.34 -1.49
CA VAL A 100 -9.53 5.97 -1.60
C VAL A 100 -9.92 6.23 -3.06
N GLU A 101 -9.00 6.70 -3.88
CA GLU A 101 -9.20 6.95 -5.31
C GLU A 101 -9.53 5.68 -6.10
N LYS A 102 -8.86 4.57 -5.79
CA LYS A 102 -8.91 3.32 -6.57
C LYS A 102 -9.84 2.26 -5.99
N THR A 103 -10.52 2.53 -4.87
CA THR A 103 -11.49 1.62 -4.26
C THR A 103 -12.91 2.17 -4.41
N ASP A 104 -13.89 1.28 -4.21
CA ASP A 104 -15.31 1.64 -4.26
C ASP A 104 -15.62 2.82 -3.32
N SER A 105 -16.55 3.69 -3.70
CA SER A 105 -16.90 4.88 -2.93
C SER A 105 -17.46 4.57 -1.53
N LYS A 106 -17.93 3.34 -1.31
CA LYS A 106 -18.37 2.84 0.00
C LYS A 106 -17.20 2.48 0.92
N ILE A 107 -16.00 2.32 0.39
CA ILE A 107 -14.82 1.99 1.21
C ILE A 107 -14.28 3.25 1.87
N LYS A 108 -14.19 3.20 3.20
CA LYS A 108 -13.44 4.14 4.01
C LYS A 108 -12.05 3.57 4.26
N VAL A 109 -11.02 4.41 4.26
CA VAL A 109 -9.62 3.99 4.46
C VAL A 109 -9.07 4.62 5.73
N GLY A 110 -8.61 3.78 6.64
CA GLY A 110 -7.99 4.16 7.90
C GLY A 110 -6.52 3.82 7.92
N VAL A 111 -5.67 4.69 8.47
CA VAL A 111 -4.26 4.38 8.74
C VAL A 111 -3.90 4.63 10.20
N ILE A 112 -2.99 3.81 10.71
CA ILE A 112 -2.31 4.02 11.99
C ILE A 112 -0.82 4.13 11.69
N VAL A 113 -0.19 5.25 12.03
CA VAL A 113 1.23 5.49 11.74
C VAL A 113 2.04 5.56 13.03
N VAL A 114 2.99 4.63 13.18
CA VAL A 114 3.97 4.64 14.28
C VAL A 114 5.37 4.51 13.68
N ALA A 115 6.11 5.61 13.63
CA ALA A 115 7.42 5.64 13.01
C ALA A 115 8.41 6.48 13.82
N VAL A 116 9.65 6.04 13.90
CA VAL A 116 10.70 6.71 14.68
C VAL A 116 11.96 6.85 13.83
N ALA A 117 12.31 8.08 13.46
CA ALA A 117 13.53 8.36 12.70
C ALA A 117 14.78 7.67 13.28
N GLY A 118 15.58 7.06 12.40
CA GLY A 118 16.84 6.39 12.72
C GLY A 118 16.73 5.13 13.58
N CYS A 119 15.53 4.58 13.82
CA CYS A 119 15.39 3.38 14.62
C CYS A 119 15.86 2.11 13.88
N SER A 120 16.44 1.18 14.64
CA SER A 120 16.58 -0.22 14.25
C SER A 120 15.24 -0.94 14.39
N ILE A 121 15.05 -2.05 13.65
CA ILE A 121 13.91 -2.97 13.80
C ILE A 121 13.75 -3.46 15.25
N GLN A 122 14.84 -3.46 16.04
CA GLN A 122 14.81 -3.82 17.47
C GLN A 122 13.85 -2.96 18.30
N LEU A 123 13.60 -1.71 17.90
CA LEU A 123 12.62 -0.84 18.57
C LEU A 123 11.19 -1.37 18.46
N PHE A 124 10.91 -2.18 17.43
CA PHE A 124 9.62 -2.82 17.22
C PHE A 124 9.61 -4.29 17.69
N ASP A 125 10.70 -4.79 18.28
CA ASP A 125 10.70 -6.13 18.88
C ASP A 125 9.94 -6.11 20.21
N LYS A 126 8.94 -7.00 20.33
CA LYS A 126 8.05 -7.08 21.49
C LYS A 126 8.77 -7.19 22.83
N ASP A 127 9.86 -7.96 22.89
CA ASP A 127 10.58 -8.26 24.13
C ASP A 127 11.85 -7.40 24.28
N GLY A 128 12.49 -7.09 23.14
CA GLY A 128 13.78 -6.41 23.07
C GLY A 128 13.71 -4.87 23.02
N TYR A 129 12.55 -4.27 22.72
CA TYR A 129 12.46 -2.83 22.48
C TYR A 129 13.03 -1.99 23.62
N ALA A 130 12.78 -2.39 24.88
CA ALA A 130 13.18 -1.61 26.04
C ALA A 130 14.70 -1.55 26.20
N ASN A 131 15.40 -2.64 25.86
CA ASN A 131 16.87 -2.66 25.91
C ASN A 131 17.46 -1.76 24.83
N TYR A 132 16.90 -1.80 23.61
CA TYR A 132 17.29 -0.88 22.55
C TYR A 132 17.01 0.58 22.93
N ALA A 133 15.80 0.89 23.42
CA ALA A 133 15.36 2.25 23.71
C ALA A 133 16.19 2.96 24.80
N ARG A 134 16.69 2.23 25.81
CA ARG A 134 17.45 2.80 26.94
C ARG A 134 18.81 3.37 26.56
N SER A 135 19.43 2.89 25.47
CA SER A 135 20.76 3.31 25.03
C SER A 135 20.73 4.33 23.89
N GLN A 136 19.56 4.89 23.57
CA GLN A 136 19.42 5.81 22.44
C GLN A 136 19.79 7.25 22.80
N GLN A 137 20.14 8.02 21.77
CA GLN A 137 20.40 9.44 21.90
C GLN A 137 19.12 10.21 22.28
N SER A 138 19.29 11.34 22.97
CA SER A 138 18.17 12.13 23.52
C SER A 138 17.10 12.50 22.49
N TRP A 139 17.50 12.84 21.26
CA TRP A 139 16.57 13.16 20.18
C TRP A 139 15.68 11.96 19.79
N MET A 140 16.21 10.74 19.82
CA MET A 140 15.43 9.54 19.53
C MET A 140 14.57 9.16 20.73
N THR A 141 15.09 9.29 21.95
CA THR A 141 14.31 9.08 23.18
C THR A 141 13.06 9.97 23.21
N GLN A 142 13.17 11.24 22.78
CA GLN A 142 12.02 12.15 22.67
C GLN A 142 10.96 11.62 21.69
N ARG A 143 11.37 11.15 20.50
CA ARG A 143 10.48 10.55 19.51
C ARG A 143 9.87 9.23 19.98
N ILE A 144 10.62 8.39 20.68
CA ILE A 144 10.13 7.15 21.30
C ILE A 144 9.05 7.48 22.35
N ASN A 145 9.22 8.57 23.10
CA ASN A 145 8.28 9.00 24.13
C ASN A 145 6.97 9.56 23.54
N GLU A 146 6.94 10.02 22.29
CA GLU A 146 5.68 10.32 21.58
C GLU A 146 4.76 9.10 21.49
N TYR A 147 5.34 7.89 21.52
CA TYR A 147 4.61 6.64 21.54
C TYR A 147 4.63 5.97 22.92
N GLY A 148 4.84 6.75 23.99
CA GLY A 148 4.79 6.28 25.37
C GLY A 148 5.96 5.38 25.78
N GLY A 149 7.10 5.48 25.10
CA GLY A 149 8.28 4.66 25.42
C GLY A 149 8.29 3.29 24.74
N ASN A 150 7.19 2.89 24.09
CA ASN A 150 7.04 1.58 23.45
C ASN A 150 6.30 1.70 22.10
N PRO A 151 7.02 1.97 20.99
CA PRO A 151 6.41 2.10 19.67
C PRO A 151 5.63 0.85 19.21
N TYR A 152 6.18 -0.35 19.42
CA TYR A 152 5.45 -1.61 19.15
C TYR A 152 4.14 -1.66 19.93
N GLY A 153 4.21 -1.46 21.26
CA GLY A 153 3.04 -1.48 22.13
C GLY A 153 2.00 -0.44 21.74
N ARG A 154 2.42 0.76 21.32
CA ARG A 154 1.52 1.80 20.84
C ARG A 154 0.83 1.43 19.52
N LEU A 155 1.55 0.80 18.59
CA LEU A 155 0.96 0.29 17.35
C LEU A 155 -0.14 -0.73 17.67
N ILE A 156 0.11 -1.67 18.58
CA ILE A 156 -0.87 -2.68 19.02
C ILE A 156 -2.05 -2.03 19.77
N GLU A 157 -1.79 -1.06 20.66
CA GLU A 157 -2.83 -0.31 21.40
C GLU A 157 -3.81 0.35 20.43
N MET A 158 -3.30 1.05 19.41
CA MET A 158 -4.14 1.75 18.43
C MET A 158 -4.81 0.79 17.46
N ALA A 159 -4.13 -0.29 17.05
CA ALA A 159 -4.69 -1.29 16.16
C ALA A 159 -5.90 -2.01 16.79
N LYS A 160 -5.83 -2.37 18.09
CA LYS A 160 -6.96 -2.94 18.82
C LYS A 160 -8.15 -1.98 18.88
N LYS A 161 -7.88 -0.70 19.12
CA LYS A 161 -8.92 0.33 19.10
C LYS A 161 -9.56 0.45 17.71
N ALA A 162 -8.74 0.45 16.66
CA ALA A 162 -9.22 0.47 15.28
C ALA A 162 -10.10 -0.73 14.91
N GLN A 163 -9.85 -1.91 15.49
CA GLN A 163 -10.68 -3.11 15.29
C GLN A 163 -12.09 -2.97 15.88
N GLU A 164 -12.35 -1.97 16.73
CA GLU A 164 -13.71 -1.63 17.20
C GLU A 164 -14.52 -0.93 16.08
N ASP A 165 -13.84 -0.25 15.16
CA ASP A 165 -14.48 0.58 14.13
C ASP A 165 -14.45 -0.07 12.73
N GLY A 166 -13.45 -0.90 12.42
CA GLY A 166 -13.27 -1.48 11.08
C GLY A 166 -12.36 -2.70 11.03
N VAL A 167 -11.89 -3.03 9.83
CA VAL A 167 -11.13 -4.28 9.56
C VAL A 167 -9.70 -3.96 9.14
N ILE A 168 -8.72 -4.53 9.84
CA ILE A 168 -7.31 -4.43 9.43
C ILE A 168 -7.09 -5.29 8.19
N LYS A 169 -6.78 -4.65 7.06
CA LYS A 169 -6.61 -5.31 5.75
C LYS A 169 -5.15 -5.51 5.37
N GLY A 170 -4.21 -4.77 5.95
CA GLY A 170 -2.81 -4.89 5.55
C GLY A 170 -1.85 -4.05 6.38
N ILE A 171 -0.56 -4.26 6.13
CA ILE A 171 0.54 -3.58 6.79
C ILE A 171 1.47 -3.00 5.73
N ILE A 172 1.82 -1.72 5.86
CA ILE A 172 2.90 -1.09 5.10
C ILE A 172 4.07 -0.79 6.05
N PHE A 173 5.27 -1.06 5.58
CA PHE A 173 6.47 -1.01 6.40
C PHE A 173 7.61 -0.36 5.62
N HIS A 174 8.30 0.58 6.26
CA HIS A 174 9.45 1.22 5.63
C HIS A 174 10.57 1.49 6.63
N GLN A 175 11.51 0.56 6.64
CA GLN A 175 12.72 0.60 7.46
C GLN A 175 13.76 -0.35 6.86
N GLY A 176 15.02 -0.11 7.18
CA GLY A 176 16.12 -1.00 6.86
C GLY A 176 17.47 -0.29 6.83
N GLU A 177 17.46 1.04 6.72
CA GLU A 177 18.65 1.87 6.60
C GLU A 177 19.59 1.70 7.81
N THR A 178 19.03 1.73 9.02
CA THR A 178 19.80 1.57 10.28
C THR A 178 20.40 0.16 10.40
N ASP A 179 19.73 -0.84 9.84
CA ASP A 179 20.13 -2.26 9.93
C ASP A 179 20.71 -2.78 8.59
N ALA A 180 21.19 -1.89 7.72
CA ALA A 180 21.60 -2.25 6.35
C ALA A 180 22.65 -3.38 6.30
N GLY A 181 23.51 -3.46 7.31
CA GLY A 181 24.55 -4.49 7.44
C GLY A 181 24.10 -5.77 8.16
N ASP A 182 22.89 -5.84 8.71
CA ASP A 182 22.43 -6.97 9.50
C ASP A 182 21.76 -8.03 8.60
N GLY A 183 22.48 -9.11 8.29
CA GLY A 183 21.94 -10.22 7.51
C GLY A 183 20.77 -10.98 8.16
N GLN A 184 20.57 -10.84 9.48
CA GLN A 184 19.44 -11.42 10.21
C GLN A 184 18.20 -10.53 10.20
N TRP A 185 18.30 -9.31 9.70
CA TRP A 185 17.20 -8.35 9.65
C TRP A 185 15.90 -8.90 9.06
N PRO A 186 15.89 -9.67 7.93
CA PRO A 186 14.64 -10.22 7.39
C PRO A 186 13.90 -11.12 8.39
N SER A 187 14.63 -11.93 9.16
CA SER A 187 14.03 -12.81 10.19
C SER A 187 13.48 -12.02 11.38
N LYS A 188 14.13 -10.90 11.75
CA LYS A 188 13.66 -9.98 12.80
C LYS A 188 12.38 -9.27 12.37
N VAL A 189 12.31 -8.81 11.12
CA VAL A 189 11.07 -8.25 10.54
C VAL A 189 9.95 -9.29 10.56
N LYS A 190 10.24 -10.54 10.18
CA LYS A 190 9.27 -11.63 10.28
C LYS A 190 8.77 -11.85 11.71
N LYS A 191 9.66 -11.83 12.71
CA LYS A 191 9.28 -11.93 14.13
C LYS A 191 8.32 -10.81 14.55
N VAL A 192 8.61 -9.57 14.15
CA VAL A 192 7.72 -8.42 14.43
C VAL A 192 6.35 -8.62 13.79
N TYR A 193 6.31 -9.02 12.52
CA TYR A 193 5.04 -9.35 11.84
C TYR A 193 4.26 -10.46 12.56
N ASP A 194 4.90 -11.59 12.88
CA ASP A 194 4.25 -12.72 13.56
C ASP A 194 3.65 -12.28 14.91
N ASN A 195 4.36 -11.41 15.64
CA ASN A 195 3.87 -10.82 16.88
C ASN A 195 2.66 -9.91 16.65
N ILE A 196 2.66 -9.07 15.60
CA ILE A 196 1.50 -8.23 15.24
C ILE A 196 0.28 -9.11 14.93
N ILE A 197 0.45 -10.12 14.07
CA ILE A 197 -0.64 -11.04 13.70
C ILE A 197 -1.21 -11.72 14.94
N LYS A 198 -0.34 -12.24 15.81
CA LYS A 198 -0.74 -12.89 17.06
C LYS A 198 -1.44 -11.95 18.03
N ASP A 199 -0.86 -10.79 18.31
CA ASP A 199 -1.33 -9.87 19.35
C ASP A 199 -2.65 -9.16 18.97
N LEU A 200 -2.96 -9.10 17.68
CA LEU A 200 -4.19 -8.55 17.12
C LEU A 200 -5.21 -9.62 16.69
N GLY A 201 -4.88 -10.91 16.83
CA GLY A 201 -5.75 -12.01 16.42
C GLY A 201 -6.11 -11.98 14.93
N LEU A 202 -5.17 -11.55 14.08
CA LEU A 202 -5.40 -11.41 12.64
C LEU A 202 -5.27 -12.75 11.91
N GLY A 203 -5.87 -12.84 10.73
CA GLY A 203 -5.71 -13.98 9.83
C GLY A 203 -4.27 -14.12 9.33
N ASN A 204 -3.89 -15.35 8.97
CA ASN A 204 -2.56 -15.69 8.42
C ASN A 204 -2.37 -15.24 6.96
N ASP A 205 -3.22 -14.34 6.47
CA ASP A 205 -3.31 -13.86 5.09
C ASP A 205 -3.19 -12.33 4.99
N VAL A 206 -2.90 -11.64 6.11
CA VAL A 206 -2.69 -10.19 6.12
C VAL A 206 -1.40 -9.86 5.37
N PRO A 207 -1.47 -9.13 4.24
CA PRO A 207 -0.29 -8.76 3.47
C PRO A 207 0.57 -7.73 4.19
N PHE A 208 1.88 -7.89 4.03
CA PHE A 208 2.92 -7.03 4.57
C PHE A 208 3.77 -6.50 3.42
N LEU A 209 3.67 -5.21 3.15
CA LEU A 209 4.41 -4.54 2.07
C LEU A 209 5.58 -3.77 2.66
N ALA A 210 6.80 -4.14 2.26
CA ALA A 210 8.02 -3.45 2.63
C ALA A 210 8.59 -2.66 1.44
N GLY A 211 8.80 -1.37 1.58
CA GLY A 211 9.42 -0.56 0.53
C GLY A 211 10.93 -0.68 0.54
N GLU A 212 11.53 -0.76 -0.65
CA GLU A 212 12.96 -0.56 -0.84
C GLU A 212 13.38 0.83 -0.37
N VAL A 213 14.55 0.92 0.26
CA VAL A 213 15.17 2.22 0.59
C VAL A 213 15.66 2.91 -0.68
N LEU A 214 16.04 4.19 -0.56
CA LEU A 214 16.62 4.93 -1.69
C LEU A 214 17.79 4.14 -2.30
N ARG A 215 17.79 4.00 -3.64
CA ARG A 215 18.80 3.18 -4.34
C ARG A 215 20.16 3.88 -4.45
N SER A 216 20.20 5.16 -4.10
CA SER A 216 21.41 5.96 -3.94
C SER A 216 21.75 6.15 -2.45
N GLY A 217 22.84 6.86 -2.17
CA GLY A 217 23.24 7.20 -0.81
C GLY A 217 23.85 6.06 0.00
N SER A 218 24.02 6.33 1.30
CA SER A 218 24.79 5.49 2.22
C SER A 218 24.10 4.16 2.57
N SER A 219 22.77 4.11 2.50
CA SER A 219 21.97 2.96 2.97
C SER A 219 21.48 2.03 1.85
N LYS A 220 21.83 2.28 0.58
CA LYS A 220 21.37 1.49 -0.58
C LYS A 220 21.54 -0.02 -0.45
N GLY A 221 22.55 -0.46 0.31
CA GLY A 221 22.83 -1.89 0.56
C GLY A 221 21.72 -2.61 1.32
N ALA A 222 20.87 -1.88 2.07
CA ALA A 222 19.72 -2.46 2.79
C ALA A 222 18.75 -3.16 1.83
N ASN A 223 18.67 -2.74 0.56
CA ASN A 223 17.84 -3.39 -0.46
C ASN A 223 18.20 -4.87 -0.68
N ASN A 224 19.44 -5.29 -0.40
CA ASN A 224 19.84 -6.70 -0.44
C ASN A 224 19.13 -7.55 0.62
N ASN A 225 18.81 -6.97 1.78
CA ASN A 225 18.04 -7.65 2.82
C ASN A 225 16.53 -7.54 2.57
N ILE A 226 16.05 -6.38 2.11
CA ILE A 226 14.64 -6.17 1.74
C ILE A 226 14.20 -7.16 0.66
N ALA A 227 15.04 -7.39 -0.36
CA ALA A 227 14.78 -8.37 -1.42
C ALA A 227 14.58 -9.82 -0.92
N LYS A 228 15.04 -10.14 0.30
CA LYS A 228 14.88 -11.48 0.91
C LYS A 228 13.59 -11.62 1.71
N LEU A 229 12.85 -10.55 1.97
CA LEU A 229 11.61 -10.60 2.75
C LEU A 229 10.56 -11.57 2.19
N PRO A 230 10.32 -11.68 0.88
CA PRO A 230 9.36 -12.66 0.32
C PRO A 230 9.73 -14.12 0.62
N GLN A 231 10.99 -14.41 0.97
CA GLN A 231 11.43 -15.76 1.36
C GLN A 231 11.03 -16.10 2.82
N GLN A 232 10.73 -15.08 3.63
CA GLN A 232 10.36 -15.25 5.04
C GLN A 232 8.87 -15.59 5.22
N SER A 233 8.01 -15.14 4.29
CA SER A 233 6.57 -15.40 4.32
C SER A 233 5.96 -15.14 2.95
N LYS A 234 4.96 -15.94 2.57
CA LYS A 234 4.17 -15.72 1.35
C LYS A 234 3.37 -14.40 1.36
N ASN A 235 3.17 -13.82 2.54
CA ASN A 235 2.45 -12.56 2.72
C ASN A 235 3.37 -11.34 2.59
N PHE A 236 4.68 -11.54 2.38
CA PHE A 236 5.66 -10.46 2.31
C PHE A 236 5.88 -10.04 0.87
N TYR A 237 5.67 -8.76 0.61
CA TYR A 237 5.82 -8.16 -0.72
C TYR A 237 6.80 -6.99 -0.63
N VAL A 238 7.60 -6.82 -1.68
CA VAL A 238 8.52 -5.68 -1.79
C VAL A 238 7.92 -4.65 -2.73
N VAL A 239 7.92 -3.39 -2.31
CA VAL A 239 7.54 -2.25 -3.15
C VAL A 239 8.81 -1.56 -3.63
N SER A 240 9.04 -1.61 -4.94
CA SER A 240 10.29 -1.12 -5.56
C SER A 240 10.42 0.40 -5.46
N SER A 241 11.63 0.86 -5.16
CA SER A 241 12.04 2.27 -5.23
C SER A 241 12.75 2.62 -6.54
N GLU A 242 12.66 1.73 -7.55
CA GLU A 242 13.26 1.95 -8.87
C GLU A 242 12.78 3.26 -9.50
N GLY A 243 13.72 4.03 -10.04
CA GLY A 243 13.47 5.37 -10.59
C GLY A 243 13.54 6.50 -9.57
N PHE A 244 13.58 6.21 -8.25
CA PHE A 244 13.82 7.22 -7.21
C PHE A 244 15.32 7.43 -7.04
N ASN A 245 15.85 8.37 -7.82
CA ASN A 245 17.28 8.65 -7.89
C ASN A 245 17.66 9.97 -7.20
N GLN A 246 16.67 10.75 -6.74
CA GLN A 246 16.92 12.03 -6.11
C GLN A 246 16.92 11.86 -4.60
N ALA A 247 17.95 12.38 -3.95
CA ALA A 247 17.95 12.47 -2.49
C ALA A 247 17.44 13.84 -2.07
N LEU A 248 16.83 13.90 -0.88
CA LEU A 248 16.37 15.15 -0.29
C LEU A 248 17.51 16.17 -0.03
N GLY A 249 18.77 15.74 -0.05
CA GLY A 249 19.93 16.59 0.24
C GLY A 249 20.25 16.71 1.73
N ASP A 250 20.00 15.65 2.49
CA ASP A 250 20.20 15.53 3.94
C ASP A 250 21.64 15.15 4.34
N GLY A 251 22.60 15.28 3.42
CA GLY A 251 24.00 14.89 3.58
C GLY A 251 24.27 13.39 3.40
N GLN A 252 23.42 12.53 3.95
CA GLN A 252 23.56 11.06 3.87
C GLN A 252 22.88 10.43 2.65
N ASN A 253 22.05 11.21 1.98
CA ASN A 253 21.22 10.85 0.85
C ASN A 253 20.37 9.61 1.12
N VAL A 254 19.63 9.60 2.23
CA VAL A 254 18.81 8.44 2.64
C VAL A 254 17.31 8.72 2.58
N HIS A 255 16.90 9.98 2.57
CA HIS A 255 15.49 10.36 2.47
C HIS A 255 15.07 10.69 1.04
N PHE A 256 13.86 10.26 0.69
CA PHE A 256 13.20 10.59 -0.57
C PHE A 256 12.82 12.07 -0.63
N THR A 257 12.72 12.61 -1.85
CA THR A 257 12.10 13.92 -2.09
C THR A 257 10.58 13.87 -1.83
N SER A 258 9.92 15.02 -1.64
CA SER A 258 8.46 15.05 -1.52
C SER A 258 7.77 14.37 -2.70
N GLN A 259 8.24 14.59 -3.93
CA GLN A 259 7.64 13.96 -5.11
C GLN A 259 7.77 12.43 -5.08
N GLU A 260 8.94 11.92 -4.72
CA GLU A 260 9.16 10.48 -4.60
C GLU A 260 8.34 9.87 -3.46
N TYR A 261 8.10 10.56 -2.33
CA TYR A 261 7.16 10.07 -1.32
C TYR A 261 5.73 9.93 -1.87
N ARG A 262 5.26 10.89 -2.67
CA ARG A 262 3.93 10.80 -3.32
C ARG A 262 3.85 9.59 -4.23
N ASP A 263 4.87 9.40 -5.08
CA ASP A 263 4.89 8.32 -6.04
C ASP A 263 5.11 6.96 -5.36
N PHE A 264 5.87 6.92 -4.27
CA PHE A 264 6.06 5.71 -3.48
C PHE A 264 4.76 5.29 -2.79
N GLY A 265 4.03 6.25 -2.19
CA GLY A 265 2.72 5.99 -1.60
C GLY A 265 1.74 5.36 -2.59
N LYS A 266 1.69 5.88 -3.84
CA LYS A 266 0.89 5.28 -4.92
C LYS A 266 1.30 3.83 -5.19
N ARG A 267 2.61 3.54 -5.28
CA ARG A 267 3.12 2.17 -5.50
C ARG A 267 2.73 1.21 -4.36
N TYR A 268 2.78 1.66 -3.10
CA TYR A 268 2.29 0.85 -1.98
C TYR A 268 0.79 0.55 -2.12
N ALA A 269 -0.02 1.55 -2.49
CA ALA A 269 -1.46 1.38 -2.62
C ALA A 269 -1.81 0.42 -3.76
N GLU A 270 -1.21 0.62 -4.92
CA GLU A 270 -1.40 -0.25 -6.09
C GLU A 270 -1.02 -1.69 -5.77
N LYS A 271 0.11 -1.91 -5.10
CA LYS A 271 0.51 -3.26 -4.70
C LYS A 271 -0.42 -3.86 -3.65
N MET A 272 -0.91 -3.06 -2.70
CA MET A 272 -1.86 -3.52 -1.69
C MET A 272 -3.19 -3.93 -2.34
N ILE A 273 -3.69 -3.14 -3.28
CA ILE A 273 -4.91 -3.44 -4.06
C ILE A 273 -4.72 -4.74 -4.86
N GLU A 274 -3.60 -4.88 -5.57
CA GLU A 274 -3.25 -6.09 -6.34
C GLU A 274 -3.29 -7.34 -5.44
N VAL A 275 -2.65 -7.27 -4.27
CA VAL A 275 -2.51 -8.41 -3.35
C VAL A 275 -3.83 -8.75 -2.65
N LEU A 276 -4.63 -7.75 -2.29
CA LEU A 276 -5.92 -7.97 -1.65
C LEU A 276 -6.98 -8.50 -2.62
N GLY A 277 -6.91 -8.13 -3.91
CA GLY A 277 -7.87 -8.54 -4.91
C GLY A 277 -9.32 -8.30 -4.47
N ASP A 278 -10.15 -9.33 -4.50
CA ASP A 278 -11.56 -9.23 -4.13
C ASP A 278 -11.82 -8.84 -2.67
N LYS A 279 -10.84 -8.98 -1.78
CA LYS A 279 -10.98 -8.60 -0.35
C LYS A 279 -11.13 -7.09 -0.13
N ILE A 280 -10.92 -6.29 -1.18
CA ILE A 280 -11.09 -4.84 -1.16
C ILE A 280 -12.49 -4.38 -1.61
N LYS A 281 -13.31 -5.30 -2.14
CA LYS A 281 -14.67 -4.99 -2.56
C LYS A 281 -15.56 -4.73 -1.33
N PRO A 282 -16.56 -3.83 -1.44
CA PRO A 282 -17.47 -3.59 -0.34
C PRO A 282 -18.27 -4.84 -0.03
N VAL A 283 -18.46 -5.11 1.26
CA VAL A 283 -19.43 -6.11 1.71
C VAL A 283 -20.81 -5.53 1.47
N ALA A 284 -21.63 -6.26 0.70
CA ALA A 284 -23.02 -5.87 0.49
C ALA A 284 -23.72 -5.74 1.84
N GLU A 285 -24.45 -4.64 2.03
CA GLU A 285 -25.31 -4.50 3.20
C GLU A 285 -26.27 -5.68 3.19
N SER A 286 -26.16 -6.57 4.17
CA SER A 286 -27.20 -7.55 4.41
C SER A 286 -28.42 -6.75 4.83
N SER A 287 -29.36 -6.54 3.91
CA SER A 287 -30.71 -6.12 4.23
C SER A 287 -31.32 -7.21 5.10
N SER A 288 -31.18 -7.07 6.42
CA SER A 288 -31.87 -7.92 7.38
C SER A 288 -33.30 -7.41 7.51
N SER A 289 -34.18 -7.81 6.59
CA SER A 289 -35.62 -8.01 6.86
C SER A 289 -36.37 -8.46 5.60
N GLU A 290 -36.27 -9.74 5.24
CA GLU A 290 -37.39 -10.41 4.56
C GLU A 290 -37.63 -11.79 5.18
N THR A 291 -38.77 -11.90 5.85
CA THR A 291 -39.45 -13.14 6.23
C THR A 291 -39.74 -14.01 5.00
N PRO A 292 -39.65 -15.35 5.09
CA PRO A 292 -39.87 -16.21 3.94
C PRO A 292 -41.37 -16.37 3.68
N SER A 293 -41.82 -16.00 2.48
CA SER A 293 -43.08 -16.50 1.93
C SER A 293 -42.75 -17.33 0.69
N SER A 294 -43.14 -18.60 0.74
CA SER A 294 -43.07 -19.53 -0.38
C SER A 294 -44.02 -19.11 -1.50
N SER A 295 -43.55 -19.19 -2.75
CA SER A 295 -44.34 -19.75 -3.84
C SER A 295 -43.46 -19.97 -5.07
N SER A 296 -43.36 -21.23 -5.45
CA SER A 296 -42.92 -21.76 -6.73
C SER A 296 -43.72 -21.21 -7.91
N VAL A 297 -43.04 -20.84 -8.99
CA VAL A 297 -43.45 -21.21 -10.36
C VAL A 297 -42.27 -21.13 -11.33
N GLU A 298 -42.12 -22.20 -12.11
CA GLU A 298 -41.28 -22.31 -13.29
C GLU A 298 -41.81 -21.42 -14.43
N SER A 299 -40.90 -20.89 -15.25
CA SER A 299 -41.09 -20.95 -16.70
C SER A 299 -39.79 -20.70 -17.46
N SER A 300 -39.60 -21.59 -18.41
CA SER A 300 -38.58 -21.68 -19.44
C SER A 300 -38.70 -20.61 -20.52
N SER A 301 -37.57 -20.17 -21.07
CA SER A 301 -37.39 -20.10 -22.52
C SER A 301 -35.92 -20.07 -22.91
N SER A 302 -35.57 -21.01 -23.78
CA SER A 302 -34.32 -21.22 -24.48
C SER A 302 -34.19 -20.32 -25.70
N VAL A 303 -32.98 -19.87 -26.01
CA VAL A 303 -32.56 -19.64 -27.41
C VAL A 303 -31.11 -20.11 -27.56
N GLU A 304 -30.91 -20.94 -28.58
CA GLU A 304 -29.66 -21.55 -29.02
C GLU A 304 -28.76 -20.56 -29.77
N GLU A 305 -27.44 -20.73 -29.70
CA GLU A 305 -26.61 -20.75 -30.92
C GLU A 305 -25.28 -21.51 -30.71
N SER A 306 -25.13 -22.54 -31.55
CA SER A 306 -23.96 -23.37 -31.90
C SER A 306 -22.75 -22.54 -32.38
N SER A 307 -21.46 -22.91 -32.19
CA SER A 307 -20.79 -24.07 -32.80
C SER A 307 -19.27 -24.14 -32.47
N SER A 308 -18.75 -25.38 -32.44
CA SER A 308 -17.42 -25.93 -32.84
C SER A 308 -16.06 -25.52 -32.18
N SER A 309 -15.47 -26.50 -31.46
CA SER A 309 -14.07 -27.02 -31.45
C SER A 309 -12.93 -26.11 -31.93
N VAL A 310 -11.97 -25.64 -31.10
CA VAL A 310 -10.86 -26.32 -30.38
C VAL A 310 -9.87 -27.08 -31.29
N GLU A 311 -8.74 -26.44 -31.66
CA GLU A 311 -7.37 -26.80 -31.21
C GLU A 311 -6.25 -25.83 -31.68
N SER A 312 -5.20 -25.75 -30.84
CA SER A 312 -3.83 -25.25 -31.05
C SER A 312 -3.43 -23.78 -30.72
N SER A 313 -3.10 -23.60 -29.43
CA SER A 313 -1.90 -22.97 -28.83
C SER A 313 -1.21 -21.74 -29.46
N SER A 314 -1.28 -20.59 -28.77
CA SER A 314 -0.14 -20.04 -28.00
C SER A 314 -0.63 -18.94 -27.05
N SER A 315 -0.27 -19.03 -25.77
CA SER A 315 -0.79 -18.21 -24.69
C SER A 315 -0.16 -16.82 -24.63
N THR A 316 -0.98 -15.77 -24.76
CA THR A 316 -0.64 -14.40 -24.33
C THR A 316 -0.81 -14.32 -22.82
N THR A 317 0.30 -14.31 -22.08
CA THR A 317 0.27 -14.09 -20.62
C THR A 317 0.38 -12.59 -20.33
N GLY A 318 -0.70 -12.00 -19.82
CA GLY A 318 -0.68 -10.78 -19.00
C GLY A 318 -0.52 -9.45 -19.74
N GLY A 319 -1.61 -8.95 -20.32
CA GLY A 319 -1.81 -7.51 -20.50
C GLY A 319 -2.76 -7.01 -19.41
N ILE A 320 -2.32 -6.14 -18.51
CA ILE A 320 -3.22 -5.43 -17.60
C ILE A 320 -3.87 -4.32 -18.43
N VAL A 321 -5.09 -4.55 -18.89
CA VAL A 321 -5.96 -3.49 -19.42
C VAL A 321 -6.78 -2.97 -18.26
N ILE A 322 -6.49 -1.75 -17.80
CA ILE A 322 -7.26 -1.05 -16.77
C ILE A 322 -8.56 -0.56 -17.42
N PRO A 323 -9.75 -1.06 -17.06
CA PRO A 323 -11.00 -0.51 -17.57
C PRO A 323 -11.26 0.83 -16.88
N ASN A 324 -11.55 1.87 -17.67
CA ASN A 324 -11.95 3.23 -17.28
C ASN A 324 -10.86 4.29 -16.97
N ALA A 325 -9.65 4.17 -17.53
CA ALA A 325 -8.81 5.35 -17.73
C ALA A 325 -9.08 5.93 -19.13
N ILE A 326 -9.59 7.16 -19.24
CA ILE A 326 -9.87 7.86 -20.52
C ILE A 326 -8.57 8.27 -21.27
N TYR A 327 -7.43 7.65 -20.94
CA TYR A 327 -6.16 7.82 -21.64
C TYR A 327 -5.49 6.45 -21.86
N SER A 328 -6.14 5.59 -22.65
CA SER A 328 -5.61 4.26 -22.95
C SER A 328 -4.43 4.33 -23.93
N VAL A 329 -3.32 3.70 -23.57
CA VAL A 329 -2.29 3.23 -24.50
C VAL A 329 -2.46 1.72 -24.64
N SER A 330 -2.49 1.21 -25.88
CA SER A 330 -2.41 -0.23 -26.14
C SER A 330 -1.19 -0.53 -26.98
N VAL A 331 -0.53 -1.64 -26.65
CA VAL A 331 0.64 -2.13 -27.38
C VAL A 331 0.24 -3.38 -28.16
N GLY A 332 0.45 -3.36 -29.47
CA GLY A 332 0.15 -4.47 -30.35
C GLY A 332 1.24 -5.55 -30.33
N LYS A 333 1.12 -6.51 -31.26
CA LYS A 333 2.09 -7.60 -31.40
C LYS A 333 3.42 -7.07 -31.95
N VAL A 334 4.43 -7.05 -31.09
CA VAL A 334 5.79 -6.64 -31.44
C VAL A 334 6.45 -7.72 -32.29
N HIS A 335 7.07 -7.33 -33.39
CA HIS A 335 7.74 -8.25 -34.32
C HIS A 335 8.86 -7.54 -35.09
N PHE A 336 9.80 -8.30 -35.63
CA PHE A 336 10.79 -7.74 -36.56
C PHE A 336 10.18 -7.62 -37.96
N GLU A 337 10.42 -6.48 -38.60
CA GLU A 337 10.20 -6.28 -40.03
C GLU A 337 11.44 -5.59 -40.63
N GLY A 338 12.15 -6.31 -41.50
CA GLY A 338 13.44 -5.88 -42.03
C GLY A 338 14.49 -5.62 -40.94
N ASP A 339 15.08 -4.42 -40.97
CA ASP A 339 16.11 -3.96 -40.03
C ASP A 339 15.54 -3.31 -38.76
N PHE A 340 14.23 -3.39 -38.55
CA PHE A 340 13.54 -2.75 -37.43
C PHE A 340 12.69 -3.73 -36.64
N LEU A 341 12.65 -3.52 -35.33
CA LEU A 341 11.62 -4.01 -34.44
C LEU A 341 10.45 -3.03 -34.49
N GLN A 342 9.28 -3.50 -34.92
CA GLN A 342 8.07 -2.71 -34.92
C GLN A 342 7.32 -2.88 -33.60
N VAL A 343 7.01 -1.75 -32.98
CA VAL A 343 6.16 -1.69 -31.79
C VAL A 343 4.88 -0.93 -32.15
N PRO A 344 3.79 -1.64 -32.46
CA PRO A 344 2.51 -1.00 -32.74
C PRO A 344 1.93 -0.40 -31.46
N ILE A 345 1.61 0.89 -31.50
CA ILE A 345 1.05 1.65 -30.37
C ILE A 345 -0.25 2.30 -30.82
N SER A 346 -1.31 2.17 -30.02
CA SER A 346 -2.52 3.00 -30.17
C SER A 346 -2.68 3.90 -28.95
N LEU A 347 -2.94 5.18 -29.20
CA LEU A 347 -3.13 6.20 -28.17
C LEU A 347 -4.50 6.85 -28.29
N ALA A 348 -5.19 7.01 -27.15
CA ALA A 348 -6.40 7.82 -27.06
C ALA A 348 -6.14 9.32 -27.31
N HIS A 349 -4.96 9.83 -26.92
CA HIS A 349 -4.58 11.24 -27.04
C HIS A 349 -3.12 11.38 -27.46
N SER A 350 -2.78 12.45 -28.19
CA SER A 350 -1.40 12.74 -28.59
C SER A 350 -0.50 12.96 -27.37
N GLY A 351 0.72 12.44 -27.38
CA GLY A 351 1.64 12.57 -26.26
C GLY A 351 2.99 11.88 -26.48
N PHE A 352 3.90 12.09 -25.53
CA PHE A 352 5.18 11.39 -25.52
C PHE A 352 5.00 9.93 -25.07
N VAL A 353 5.63 9.03 -25.81
CA VAL A 353 5.72 7.61 -25.51
C VAL A 353 7.19 7.26 -25.32
N ASN A 354 7.52 6.75 -24.13
CA ASN A 354 8.83 6.22 -23.80
C ASN A 354 8.76 4.69 -23.81
N ILE A 355 9.48 4.08 -24.75
CA ILE A 355 9.58 2.62 -24.90
C ILE A 355 10.97 2.20 -24.45
N ARG A 356 11.06 1.24 -23.54
CA ARG A 356 12.30 0.63 -23.06
C ARG A 356 12.22 -0.87 -23.17
N LEU A 357 13.29 -1.50 -23.64
CA LEU A 357 13.45 -2.96 -23.64
C LEU A 357 14.52 -3.34 -22.65
N TYR A 358 14.24 -4.36 -21.84
CA TYR A 358 15.16 -4.95 -20.88
C TYR A 358 15.41 -6.41 -21.24
N SER A 359 16.66 -6.85 -21.15
CA SER A 359 17.02 -8.27 -21.27
C SER A 359 16.43 -9.07 -20.10
N ALA A 360 16.45 -10.41 -20.20
CA ALA A 360 16.05 -11.28 -19.10
C ALA A 360 16.86 -11.08 -17.80
N LEU A 361 18.04 -10.44 -17.88
CA LEU A 361 18.89 -10.08 -16.74
C LEU A 361 18.63 -8.66 -16.21
N GLY A 362 17.63 -7.96 -16.75
CA GLY A 362 17.23 -6.61 -16.31
C GLY A 362 18.08 -5.47 -16.89
N THR A 363 18.97 -5.74 -17.84
CA THR A 363 19.77 -4.69 -18.51
C THR A 363 18.94 -4.00 -19.60
N GLU A 364 18.87 -2.67 -19.60
CA GLU A 364 18.25 -1.92 -20.70
C GLU A 364 19.05 -2.12 -22.00
N VAL A 365 18.40 -2.63 -23.05
CA VAL A 365 19.03 -2.93 -24.35
C VAL A 365 18.65 -1.93 -25.43
N ALA A 366 17.49 -1.28 -25.32
CA ALA A 366 17.05 -0.24 -26.23
C ALA A 366 16.07 0.70 -25.54
N SER A 367 16.10 1.97 -25.93
CA SER A 367 15.19 3.01 -25.44
C SER A 367 14.84 3.98 -26.55
N VAL A 368 13.56 4.32 -26.68
CA VAL A 368 13.05 5.29 -27.64
C VAL A 368 12.06 6.21 -26.95
N ASN A 369 12.20 7.51 -27.17
CA ASN A 369 11.23 8.52 -26.77
C ASN A 369 10.70 9.23 -28.03
N ARG A 370 9.39 9.17 -28.26
CA ARG A 370 8.74 9.77 -29.43
C ARG A 370 7.45 10.47 -29.03
N MET A 371 7.22 11.65 -29.60
CA MET A 371 5.89 12.25 -29.61
C MET A 371 5.04 11.55 -30.67
N LEU A 372 3.91 10.98 -30.28
CA LEU A 372 2.94 10.35 -31.17
C LEU A 372 1.62 11.12 -31.15
N ARG A 373 0.88 11.06 -32.26
CA ARG A 373 -0.48 11.60 -32.33
C ARG A 373 -1.48 10.57 -31.81
N ALA A 374 -2.68 11.02 -31.43
CA ALA A 374 -3.80 10.11 -31.17
C ALA A 374 -4.07 9.20 -32.38
N GLY A 375 -4.47 7.96 -32.12
CA GLY A 375 -4.63 6.90 -33.13
C GLY A 375 -3.51 5.86 -33.07
N SER A 376 -3.40 5.04 -34.13
CA SER A 376 -2.40 3.97 -34.23
C SER A 376 -1.13 4.46 -34.93
N SER A 377 0.02 4.04 -34.44
CA SER A 377 1.34 4.35 -35.00
C SER A 377 2.34 3.24 -34.68
N ASP A 378 3.26 2.97 -35.58
CA ASP A 378 4.36 2.03 -35.34
C ASP A 378 5.62 2.77 -34.91
N VAL A 379 6.13 2.42 -33.73
CA VAL A 379 7.43 2.91 -33.27
C VAL A 379 8.51 1.92 -33.67
N LEU A 380 9.48 2.40 -34.43
CA LEU A 380 10.57 1.59 -34.96
C LEU A 380 11.80 1.67 -34.05
N ILE A 381 12.35 0.50 -33.68
CA ILE A 381 13.61 0.36 -32.96
C ILE A 381 14.59 -0.42 -33.85
N SER A 382 15.85 0.02 -33.99
CA SER A 382 16.81 -0.69 -34.85
C SER A 382 17.08 -2.11 -34.33
N LYS A 383 16.96 -3.10 -35.21
CA LYS A 383 17.26 -4.52 -34.92
C LYS A 383 18.73 -4.73 -34.50
N LYS A 384 19.66 -3.87 -34.94
CA LYS A 384 21.06 -3.93 -34.50
C LYS A 384 21.23 -3.75 -32.98
N MET A 385 20.28 -3.07 -32.34
CA MET A 385 20.29 -2.84 -30.89
C MET A 385 19.59 -3.96 -30.10
N VAL A 386 18.83 -4.84 -30.78
CA VAL A 386 17.96 -5.82 -30.13
C VAL A 386 18.10 -7.17 -30.86
N PRO A 387 18.95 -8.10 -30.37
CA PRO A 387 19.04 -9.43 -30.96
C PRO A 387 17.75 -10.25 -30.74
N ALA A 388 17.67 -11.43 -31.36
CA ALA A 388 16.60 -12.39 -31.07
C ALA A 388 16.73 -12.87 -29.61
N GLY A 389 15.61 -12.99 -28.91
CA GLY A 389 15.61 -13.29 -27.48
C GLY A 389 14.30 -12.97 -26.76
N VAL A 390 14.34 -13.11 -25.45
CA VAL A 390 13.21 -12.79 -24.56
C VAL A 390 13.50 -11.47 -23.85
N TYR A 391 12.56 -10.54 -23.94
CA TYR A 391 12.68 -9.20 -23.39
C TYR A 391 11.47 -8.83 -22.54
N MET A 392 11.70 -7.96 -21.57
CA MET A 392 10.61 -7.22 -20.92
C MET A 392 10.56 -5.83 -21.55
N MET A 393 9.43 -5.50 -22.17
CA MET A 393 9.22 -4.19 -22.78
C MET A 393 8.31 -3.34 -21.88
N SER A 394 8.75 -2.12 -21.62
CA SER A 394 8.04 -1.10 -20.84
C SER A 394 7.67 0.06 -21.77
N VAL A 395 6.38 0.39 -21.85
CA VAL A 395 5.85 1.51 -22.62
C VAL A 395 5.18 2.48 -21.65
N VAL A 396 5.73 3.68 -21.52
CA VAL A 396 5.29 4.71 -20.57
C VAL A 396 4.80 5.94 -21.34
N THR A 397 3.63 6.43 -20.97
CA THR A 397 3.12 7.75 -21.36
C THR A 397 2.98 8.62 -20.09
N SER A 398 2.47 9.85 -20.21
CA SER A 398 2.18 10.70 -19.05
C SER A 398 1.11 10.11 -18.12
N SER A 399 0.27 9.20 -18.60
CA SER A 399 -0.92 8.71 -17.90
C SER A 399 -1.03 7.20 -17.85
N SER A 400 -0.14 6.45 -18.51
CA SER A 400 -0.21 4.99 -18.60
C SER A 400 1.17 4.35 -18.62
N HIS A 401 1.22 3.12 -18.09
CA HIS A 401 2.40 2.27 -18.13
C HIS A 401 1.98 0.85 -18.49
N VAL A 402 2.50 0.35 -19.60
CA VAL A 402 2.28 -1.03 -20.07
C VAL A 402 3.60 -1.78 -20.02
N VAL A 403 3.60 -2.93 -19.35
CA VAL A 403 4.75 -3.84 -19.33
C VAL A 403 4.32 -5.17 -19.95
N GLN A 404 5.07 -5.65 -20.95
CA GLN A 404 4.80 -6.94 -21.58
C GLN A 404 6.07 -7.71 -21.86
N ARG A 405 5.99 -9.04 -21.70
CA ARG A 405 7.02 -9.96 -22.15
C ARG A 405 6.96 -10.09 -23.67
N VAL A 406 8.09 -9.86 -24.34
CA VAL A 406 8.21 -9.96 -25.79
C VAL A 406 9.19 -11.08 -26.14
N ASN A 407 8.74 -12.02 -26.96
CA ASN A 407 9.58 -13.09 -27.50
C ASN A 407 9.90 -12.76 -28.96
N LEU A 408 11.14 -12.34 -29.21
CA LEU A 408 11.61 -11.96 -30.53
C LEU A 408 12.38 -13.12 -31.16
N ARG A 409 11.93 -13.58 -32.32
CA ARG A 409 12.53 -14.67 -33.08
C ARG A 409 13.24 -14.15 -34.32
#